data_AF-A0A950S8L3-F1
#
_entry.id   AF-A0A950S8L3-F1
#
_cell.length_a   1.000
_cell.length_b   1.000
_cell.length_c   1.000
_cell.angle_alpha   90.00
_cell.angle_beta   90.00
_cell.angle_gamma   90.00
#
_symmetry.space_group_name_H-M   'P 1'
#
loop_
_entity.id
_entity.type
_entity.pdbx_description
1 polymer ?
#
loop_
_entity_poly.entity_id
_entity_poly.type
_entity_poly.pdbx_seq_one_letter_code
_entity_poly.pdbx_strand_id
1 'polypeptide(L)'
;MSLIDWSDPDEMLGLLIDYVDDEAIASQDAARSNFLHELSRELGSVADQGLDSAARIEQTLREVHDSQPTEFASDEVMVHMAACIEELRRIDGVSNGGA
;
A
#
# COMPACT_ATOMS: atom_id res chain seq x y z
N MET A 1 -6.27 11.56 -13.94
CA MET A 1 -5.85 11.61 -12.53
C MET A 1 -7.10 11.80 -11.71
N SER A 2 -7.73 10.69 -11.28
CA SER A 2 -8.74 10.77 -10.22
C SER A 2 -8.02 11.12 -8.92
N LEU A 3 -8.61 12.01 -8.14
CA LEU A 3 -8.26 12.11 -6.73
C LEU A 3 -8.60 10.74 -6.14
N ILE A 4 -7.61 10.06 -5.55
CA ILE A 4 -7.84 8.85 -4.75
C ILE A 4 -8.88 9.22 -3.68
N ASP A 5 -10.00 8.49 -3.63
CA ASP A 5 -10.94 8.65 -2.54
C ASP A 5 -10.37 7.93 -1.32
N TRP A 6 -9.63 8.67 -0.51
CA TRP A 6 -9.00 8.17 0.71
C TRP A 6 -10.00 7.85 1.82
N SER A 7 -11.30 7.71 1.53
CA SER A 7 -12.33 7.38 2.52
C SER A 7 -12.69 5.89 2.54
N ASP A 8 -12.34 5.14 1.49
CA ASP A 8 -12.54 3.69 1.40
C ASP A 8 -11.19 2.94 1.46
N PRO A 9 -10.89 2.24 2.56
CA PRO A 9 -9.65 1.47 2.72
C PRO A 9 -9.42 0.39 1.65
N ASP A 10 -10.48 -0.24 1.13
CA ASP A 10 -10.38 -1.28 0.11
C ASP A 10 -10.07 -0.66 -1.26
N GLU A 11 -10.71 0.46 -1.59
CA GLU A 11 -10.40 1.22 -2.81
C GLU A 11 -8.96 1.76 -2.77
N MET A 12 -8.51 2.27 -1.60
CA MET A 12 -7.13 2.70 -1.41
C MET A 12 -6.11 1.58 -1.63
N LEU A 13 -6.38 0.37 -1.11
CA LEU A 13 -5.51 -0.77 -1.31
C LEU A 13 -5.45 -1.18 -2.78
N GLY A 14 -6.60 -1.22 -3.46
CA GLY A 14 -6.67 -1.49 -4.90
C GLY A 14 -5.84 -0.50 -5.72
N LEU A 15 -5.97 0.79 -5.44
CA LEU A 15 -5.21 1.84 -6.12
C LEU A 15 -3.70 1.78 -5.84
N LEU A 16 -3.30 1.37 -4.64
CA LEU A 16 -1.90 1.12 -4.33
C LEU A 16 -1.35 -0.05 -5.15
N ILE A 17 -2.10 -1.15 -5.27
CA ILE A 17 -1.70 -2.30 -6.09
C ILE A 17 -1.51 -1.90 -7.56
N ASP A 18 -2.48 -1.17 -8.12
CA ASP A 18 -2.43 -0.69 -9.50
C ASP A 18 -1.20 0.22 -9.73
N TYR A 19 -0.95 1.14 -8.80
CA TYR A 19 0.23 2.02 -8.86
C TYR A 19 1.55 1.24 -8.83
N VAL A 20 1.68 0.24 -7.95
CA VAL A 20 2.89 -0.57 -7.83
C VAL A 20 3.13 -1.39 -9.10
N ASP A 21 2.07 -1.96 -9.70
CA ASP A 21 2.18 -2.73 -10.95
C ASP A 21 2.56 -1.84 -12.14
N ASP A 22 1.95 -0.66 -12.26
CA ASP A 22 2.31 0.34 -13.28
C ASP A 22 3.79 0.76 -13.17
N GLU A 23 4.27 1.01 -11.94
CA GLU A 23 5.68 1.33 -11.67
C GLU A 23 6.62 0.15 -12.00
N ALA A 24 6.19 -1.09 -11.75
CA ALA A 24 6.94 -2.29 -12.09
C ALA A 24 7.15 -2.42 -13.60
N ILE A 25 6.09 -2.14 -14.38
CA ILE A 25 6.08 -2.16 -15.85
C ILE A 25 6.90 -1.01 -16.43
N ALA A 26 6.81 0.19 -15.83
CA ALA A 26 7.53 1.37 -16.28
C ALA A 26 9.03 1.34 -15.95
N SER A 27 9.43 0.55 -14.95
CA SER A 27 10.82 0.49 -14.49
C SER A 27 11.77 -0.02 -15.59
N GLN A 28 12.85 0.73 -15.83
CA GLN A 28 13.95 0.31 -16.70
C GLN A 28 15.03 -0.50 -15.96
N ASP A 29 14.99 -0.49 -14.62
CA ASP A 29 15.87 -1.26 -13.77
C ASP A 29 15.21 -2.61 -13.45
N ALA A 30 15.91 -3.70 -13.80
CA ALA A 30 15.40 -5.05 -13.63
C ALA A 30 15.30 -5.48 -12.17
N ALA A 31 16.19 -5.01 -11.29
CA ALA A 31 16.12 -5.33 -9.86
C ALA A 31 14.90 -4.63 -9.23
N ARG A 32 14.70 -3.34 -9.54
CA ARG A 32 13.52 -2.59 -9.11
C ARG A 32 12.23 -3.20 -9.67
N SER A 33 12.18 -3.54 -10.96
CA SER A 33 10.99 -4.13 -11.59
C SER A 33 10.60 -5.46 -10.92
N ASN A 34 11.57 -6.33 -10.65
CA ASN A 34 11.32 -7.60 -9.95
C ASN A 34 10.80 -7.36 -8.53
N PHE A 35 11.44 -6.46 -7.79
CA PHE A 35 10.99 -6.06 -6.45
C PHE A 35 9.54 -5.56 -6.46
N LEU A 36 9.19 -4.66 -7.38
CA LEU A 36 7.83 -4.10 -7.47
C LEU A 36 6.79 -5.15 -7.89
N HIS A 37 7.14 -6.10 -8.75
CA HIS A 37 6.25 -7.22 -9.06
C HIS A 37 6.02 -8.16 -7.88
N GLU A 38 7.05 -8.38 -7.05
CA GLU A 38 6.91 -9.15 -5.80
C GLU A 38 6.02 -8.39 -4.81
N LEU A 39 6.28 -7.10 -4.61
CA LEU A 39 5.47 -6.23 -3.75
C LEU A 39 4.00 -6.19 -4.20
N SER A 40 3.73 -6.02 -5.50
CA SER A 40 2.36 -6.02 -6.04
C SER A 40 1.63 -7.33 -5.74
N ARG A 41 2.31 -8.48 -5.83
CA ARG A 41 1.72 -9.78 -5.46
C ARG A 41 1.44 -9.91 -3.98
N GLU A 42 2.34 -9.44 -3.12
CA GLU A 42 2.12 -9.42 -1.67
C GLU A 42 0.89 -8.57 -1.33
N LEU A 43 0.81 -7.36 -1.89
CA LEU A 43 -0.35 -6.47 -1.72
C LEU A 43 -1.65 -7.07 -2.25
N GLY A 44 -1.61 -7.74 -3.41
CA GLY A 44 -2.75 -8.50 -3.93
C GLY A 44 -3.21 -9.60 -2.96
N SER A 45 -2.26 -10.31 -2.35
CA SER A 45 -2.57 -11.30 -1.31
C SER A 45 -3.14 -10.67 -0.03
N VAL A 46 -2.85 -9.41 0.26
CA VAL A 46 -3.49 -8.65 1.35
C VAL A 46 -4.95 -8.34 1.00
N ALA A 47 -5.20 -7.87 -0.22
CA ALA A 47 -6.56 -7.57 -0.69
C ALA A 47 -7.45 -8.83 -0.68
N ASP A 48 -6.90 -9.98 -1.09
CA ASP A 48 -7.61 -11.26 -1.11
C ASP A 48 -7.99 -11.79 0.29
N GLN A 49 -7.38 -11.27 1.36
CA GLN A 49 -7.75 -11.65 2.73
C GLN A 49 -9.12 -11.10 3.15
N GLY A 50 -9.69 -10.15 2.40
CA GLY A 50 -10.98 -9.53 2.72
C GLY A 50 -10.94 -8.83 4.09
N LEU A 51 -9.99 -7.92 4.28
CA LEU A 51 -9.78 -7.26 5.56
C LEU A 51 -10.89 -6.23 5.83
N ASP A 52 -11.80 -6.55 6.74
CA ASP A 52 -13.00 -5.76 7.01
C ASP A 52 -12.78 -4.40 7.72
N SER A 53 -11.53 -3.96 7.94
CA SER A 53 -11.25 -2.71 8.66
C SER A 53 -9.96 -2.02 8.25
N ALA A 54 -9.99 -0.68 8.27
CA ALA A 54 -8.83 0.18 8.03
C ALA A 54 -7.65 -0.18 8.95
N ALA A 55 -7.90 -0.47 10.22
CA ALA A 55 -6.86 -0.88 11.17
C ALA A 55 -6.17 -2.20 10.79
N ARG A 56 -6.92 -3.18 10.26
CA ARG A 56 -6.32 -4.44 9.79
C ARG A 56 -5.52 -4.23 8.52
N ILE A 57 -6.03 -3.45 7.57
CA ILE A 57 -5.31 -3.10 6.35
C ILE A 57 -4.02 -2.34 6.70
N GLU A 58 -4.09 -1.35 7.61
CA GLU A 58 -2.92 -0.60 8.10
C GLU A 58 -1.86 -1.50 8.70
N GLN A 59 -2.27 -2.40 9.60
CA GLN A 59 -1.35 -3.32 10.27
C GLN A 59 -0.68 -4.27 9.28
N THR A 60 -1.45 -4.87 8.37
CA THR A 60 -0.91 -5.79 7.37
C THR A 60 0.01 -5.07 6.39
N LEU A 61 -0.34 -3.85 5.95
CA LEU A 61 0.54 -3.04 5.09
C LEU A 61 1.83 -2.66 5.81
N ARG A 62 1.80 -2.34 7.11
CA ARG A 62 3.01 -2.12 7.88
C ARG A 62 3.90 -3.36 7.91
N GLU A 63 3.33 -4.54 8.11
CA GLU A 63 4.08 -5.80 8.11
C GLU A 63 4.74 -6.07 6.75
N VAL A 64 4.01 -5.85 5.66
CA VAL A 64 4.56 -5.91 4.30
C VAL A 64 5.70 -4.90 4.14
N HIS A 65 5.47 -3.63 4.49
CA HIS A 65 6.46 -2.55 4.38
C HIS A 65 7.75 -2.86 5.14
N ASP A 66 7.64 -3.32 6.40
CA ASP A 66 8.79 -3.58 7.27
C ASP A 66 9.56 -4.84 6.85
N SER A 67 8.95 -5.72 6.06
CA SER A 67 9.58 -6.92 5.50
C SER A 67 10.37 -6.64 4.22
N GLN A 68 10.20 -5.47 3.60
CA GLN A 68 10.85 -5.16 2.33
C GLN A 68 12.37 -4.98 2.46
N PRO A 69 13.15 -5.27 1.40
CA PRO A 69 14.60 -5.12 1.43
C PRO A 69 15.01 -3.65 1.69
N THR A 70 15.95 -3.45 2.61
CA THR A 70 16.39 -2.10 3.02
C THR A 70 17.02 -1.29 1.89
N GLU A 71 17.49 -1.95 0.83
CA GLU A 71 18.04 -1.29 -0.36
C GLU A 71 16.98 -0.51 -1.17
N PHE A 72 15.70 -0.87 -1.03
CA PHE A 72 14.57 -0.17 -1.64
C PHE A 72 13.83 0.75 -0.66
N ALA A 73 14.31 0.93 0.57
CA ALA A 73 13.63 1.75 1.58
C ALA A 73 13.44 3.22 1.18
N SER A 74 14.24 3.72 0.23
CA SER A 74 14.13 5.07 -0.33
C SER A 74 13.45 5.11 -1.71
N ASP A 75 12.91 3.99 -2.20
CA ASP A 75 12.16 3.96 -3.46
C ASP A 75 10.88 4.80 -3.32
N GLU A 76 10.49 5.48 -4.40
CA GLU A 76 9.31 6.34 -4.43
C GLU A 76 8.03 5.58 -4.09
N VAL A 77 7.96 4.30 -4.46
CA VAL A 77 6.85 3.41 -4.11
C VAL A 77 6.79 3.15 -2.61
N MET A 78 7.93 2.92 -1.97
CA MET A 78 8.00 2.71 -0.52
C MET A 78 7.59 3.97 0.25
N VAL A 79 7.97 5.15 -0.25
CA VAL A 79 7.52 6.43 0.31
C VAL A 79 6.00 6.59 0.18
N HIS A 80 5.42 6.24 -0.97
CA HIS A 80 3.96 6.27 -1.17
C HIS A 80 3.23 5.27 -0.29
N MET A 81 3.76 4.05 -0.17
CA MET A 81 3.20 3.02 0.72
C MET A 81 3.16 3.50 2.17
N ALA A 82 4.24 4.13 2.65
CA ALA A 82 4.27 4.73 3.99
C ALA A 82 3.23 5.83 4.16
N ALA A 83 3.01 6.67 3.13
CA ALA A 83 1.95 7.67 3.15
C ALA A 83 0.55 7.02 3.21
N CYS A 84 0.29 5.95 2.46
CA CYS A 84 -0.96 5.19 2.53
C CYS A 84 -1.21 4.62 3.94
N ILE A 85 -0.19 4.05 4.58
CA ILE A 85 -0.26 3.54 5.96
C ILE A 85 -0.65 4.66 6.94
N GLU A 86 -0.08 5.86 6.79
CA GLU A 86 -0.42 7.01 7.65
C GLU A 86 -1.84 7.52 7.41
N GLU A 87 -2.35 7.52 6.17
CA GLU A 87 -3.74 7.89 5.89
C GLU A 87 -4.72 6.86 6.47
N LEU A 88 -4.46 5.56 6.31
CA LEU A 88 -5.30 4.49 6.92
C LEU A 88 -5.41 4.63 8.43
N ARG A 89 -4.30 4.97 9.10
CA ARG A 89 -4.30 5.26 10.54
C ARG A 89 -5.16 6.48 10.90
N ARG A 90 -5.18 7.52 10.06
CA ARG A 90 -6.04 8.69 10.28
C ARG A 90 -7.51 8.36 10.12
N ILE A 91 -7.88 7.56 9.11
CA ILE A 91 -9.28 7.14 8.88
C ILE A 91 -9.81 6.34 10.07
N ASP A 92 -9.02 5.41 10.59
CA ASP A 92 -9.37 4.65 11.80
C ASP A 92 -9.52 5.57 13.03
N GLY A 93 -8.58 6.50 13.22
CA GLY A 93 -8.62 7.47 14.31
C GLY A 93 -9.82 8.42 14.28
N VAL A 94 -10.30 8.80 13.10
CA VAL A 94 -11.53 9.61 12.92
C VAL A 94 -12.78 8.77 13.19
N SER A 95 -12.79 7.50 12.80
CA SER A 95 -13.93 6.59 13.01
C SER A 95 -14.18 6.27 14.48
N ASN A 96 -13.15 6.36 15.33
CA ASN A 96 -13.23 6.13 16.79
C ASN A 96 -13.48 7.42 17.62
N GLY A 97 -13.58 8.59 16.98
CA GLY A 97 -13.71 9.90 17.65
C GLY A 97 -15.14 10.41 17.85
N GLY A 98 -16.17 9.65 17.44
CA GLY A 98 -17.58 10.02 17.61
C GLY A 98 -18.15 9.55 18.94
N ALA A 99 -17.94 10.32 20.01
CA ALA A 99 -18.62 10.20 21.29
C ALA A 99 -19.64 11.33 21.48
#